data_AF-A0A087TZN0-F1
#
_entry.id   AF-A0A087TZN0-F1
#
_cell.length_a   1.000
_cell.length_b   1.000
_cell.length_c   1.000
_cell.angle_alpha   90.00
_cell.angle_beta   90.00
_cell.angle_gamma   90.00
#
_symmetry.space_group_name_H-M   'P 1'
#
loop_
_entity.id
_entity.type
_entity.pdbx_description
1 polymer ?
#
loop_
_entity_poly.entity_id
_entity_poly.type
_entity_poly.pdbx_seq_one_letter_code
_entity_poly.pdbx_strand_id
1 'polypeptide(L)'
;MELYQVAHNYIMDHFMDVISCEEYLILSANGVKKLLGSDMLNVPSEEKAFESLMAWINYDLPNRKKDLPSLLELIRLPLLSPQFLTDFIETNAFLQEDPACCSLIMEAMKYHLLPERRSLPHASRTRPRKSTVGSLFIVGGMDGNKGSWSVEKYDLRSNKWFKFDSMTSRRLQFGAAVIDNKLYIVGGRDGLKTLNIVECYDFQTMTWTGLPSMSTHR
;
A
#
# COMPACT_ATOMS: atom_id res chain seq x y z
N MET A 1 27.18 -7.84 -13.38
CA MET A 1 26.35 -7.48 -12.22
C MET A 1 25.11 -6.67 -12.61
N GLU A 2 25.15 -5.88 -13.68
CA GLU A 2 24.03 -5.05 -14.13
C GLU A 2 22.77 -5.85 -14.49
N LEU A 3 22.90 -6.96 -15.23
CA LEU A 3 21.76 -7.81 -15.61
C LEU A 3 21.00 -8.39 -14.39
N TYR A 4 21.73 -8.83 -13.37
CA TYR A 4 21.10 -9.37 -12.15
C TYR A 4 20.30 -8.30 -11.41
N GLN A 5 20.83 -7.09 -11.32
CA GLN A 5 20.15 -5.97 -10.66
C GLN A 5 18.90 -5.54 -11.44
N VAL A 6 19.00 -5.46 -12.76
CA VAL A 6 17.86 -5.12 -13.64
C VAL A 6 16.77 -6.19 -13.55
N ALA A 7 17.14 -7.48 -13.62
CA ALA A 7 16.20 -8.58 -13.46
C ALA A 7 15.54 -8.58 -12.08
N HIS A 8 16.31 -8.33 -11.01
CA HIS A 8 15.77 -8.24 -9.67
C HIS A 8 14.77 -7.08 -9.52
N ASN A 9 15.09 -5.90 -10.05
CA ASN A 9 14.18 -4.76 -10.04
C ASN A 9 12.90 -5.05 -10.82
N TYR A 10 13.02 -5.70 -11.99
CA TYR A 10 11.86 -6.11 -12.79
C TYR A 10 10.95 -7.08 -12.02
N ILE A 11 11.53 -8.08 -11.33
CA ILE A 11 10.78 -8.99 -10.46
C ILE A 11 10.10 -8.23 -9.31
N MET A 12 10.78 -7.24 -8.71
CA MET A 12 10.19 -6.42 -7.65
C MET A 12 9.02 -5.59 -8.14
N ASP A 13 9.06 -5.09 -9.37
CA ASP A 13 7.99 -4.30 -9.99
C ASP A 13 6.80 -5.17 -10.44
N HIS A 14 7.08 -6.37 -10.96
CA HIS A 14 6.11 -7.31 -11.53
C HIS A 14 5.85 -8.54 -10.65
N PHE A 15 6.02 -8.41 -9.33
CA PHE A 15 5.96 -9.55 -8.42
C PHE A 15 4.63 -10.31 -8.48
N MET A 16 3.51 -9.61 -8.69
CA MET A 16 2.19 -10.23 -8.84
C MET A 16 2.09 -11.16 -10.06
N ASP A 17 2.80 -10.84 -11.14
CA ASP A 17 2.88 -11.69 -12.32
C ASP A 17 3.77 -12.91 -12.02
N VAL A 18 4.89 -12.68 -11.32
CA VAL A 18 5.86 -13.73 -10.96
C VAL A 18 5.27 -14.79 -10.04
N ILE A 19 4.47 -14.41 -9.03
CA ILE A 19 3.84 -15.39 -8.12
C ILE A 19 2.78 -16.25 -8.82
N SER A 20 2.28 -15.81 -9.97
CA SER A 20 1.31 -16.56 -10.78
C SER A 20 2.00 -17.63 -11.65
N CYS A 21 3.32 -17.54 -11.81
CA CYS A 21 4.13 -18.47 -12.58
C CYS A 21 4.60 -19.66 -11.72
N GLU A 22 4.68 -20.85 -12.30
CA GLU A 22 5.13 -22.07 -11.59
C GLU A 22 6.61 -22.00 -11.18
N GLU A 23 7.42 -21.21 -11.89
CA GLU A 23 8.84 -20.99 -11.60
C GLU A 23 9.06 -20.41 -10.20
N TYR A 24 8.11 -19.62 -9.69
CA TYR A 24 8.17 -19.10 -8.33
C TYR A 24 8.13 -20.24 -7.29
N LEU A 25 7.33 -21.28 -7.52
CA LEU A 25 7.21 -22.43 -6.62
C LEU A 25 8.47 -23.29 -6.57
N ILE A 26 9.30 -23.22 -7.61
CA ILE A 26 10.56 -23.97 -7.75
C ILE A 26 11.74 -23.23 -7.10
N LEU A 27 11.58 -21.94 -6.73
CA LEU A 27 12.65 -21.16 -6.11
C LEU A 27 13.16 -21.79 -4.81
N SER A 28 14.46 -21.63 -4.55
CA SER A 28 15.06 -21.99 -3.26
C SER A 28 14.61 -21.06 -2.13
N ALA A 29 14.68 -21.54 -0.88
CA ALA A 29 14.35 -20.74 0.31
C ALA A 29 15.12 -19.40 0.35
N ASN A 30 16.39 -19.39 -0.05
CA ASN A 30 17.19 -18.17 -0.14
C ASN A 30 16.70 -17.20 -1.21
N GLY A 31 16.16 -17.71 -2.32
CA GLY A 31 15.52 -16.90 -3.36
C GLY A 31 14.30 -16.20 -2.80
N VAL A 32 13.37 -16.96 -2.21
CA VAL A 32 12.14 -16.43 -1.60
C VAL A 32 12.45 -15.43 -0.48
N LYS A 33 13.42 -15.75 0.38
CA LYS A 33 13.91 -14.86 1.44
C LYS A 33 14.36 -13.50 0.91
N LYS A 34 15.11 -13.47 -0.19
CA LYS A 34 15.55 -12.22 -0.82
C LYS A 34 14.40 -11.43 -1.43
N LEU A 35 13.39 -12.10 -1.98
CA LEU A 35 12.22 -11.44 -2.56
C LEU A 35 11.33 -10.83 -1.46
N LEU A 36 10.89 -11.64 -0.50
CA LEU A 36 9.96 -11.21 0.56
C LEU A 36 10.60 -10.23 1.55
N GLY A 37 11.92 -10.29 1.74
CA GLY A 37 12.66 -9.34 2.58
C GLY A 37 12.82 -7.94 1.97
N SER A 38 12.47 -7.74 0.69
CA SER A 38 12.66 -6.46 0.01
C SER A 38 11.53 -5.46 0.32
N ASP A 39 11.89 -4.24 0.73
CA ASP A 39 10.95 -3.12 0.93
C ASP A 39 10.31 -2.62 -0.38
N MET A 40 10.89 -2.97 -1.53
CA MET A 40 10.46 -2.54 -2.87
C MET A 40 9.49 -3.52 -3.54
N LEU A 41 9.17 -4.63 -2.88
CA LEU A 41 8.26 -5.64 -3.39
C LEU A 41 6.89 -5.03 -3.78
N ASN A 42 6.46 -5.18 -5.04
CA ASN A 42 5.18 -4.65 -5.51
C ASN A 42 4.03 -5.58 -5.19
N VAL A 43 3.41 -5.36 -4.03
CA VAL A 43 2.20 -6.07 -3.62
C VAL A 43 1.10 -5.07 -3.27
N PRO A 44 -0.18 -5.39 -3.59
CA PRO A 44 -1.32 -4.53 -3.25
C PRO A 44 -1.61 -4.53 -1.74
N SER A 45 -1.29 -5.63 -1.05
CA SER A 45 -1.42 -5.79 0.40
C SER A 45 -0.36 -6.75 0.93
N GLU A 46 -0.06 -6.66 2.23
CA GLU A 46 0.82 -7.64 2.88
C GLU A 46 0.18 -9.04 2.91
N GLU A 47 -1.16 -9.13 2.85
CA GLU A 47 -1.90 -10.39 2.72
C GLU A 47 -1.49 -11.13 1.45
N LYS A 48 -1.29 -10.44 0.32
CA LYS A 48 -0.77 -11.07 -0.91
C LYS A 48 0.67 -11.56 -0.79
N ALA A 49 1.53 -10.83 -0.07
CA ALA A 49 2.88 -11.31 0.22
C ALA A 49 2.84 -12.60 1.07
N PHE A 50 1.94 -12.63 2.06
CA PHE A 50 1.72 -13.80 2.90
C PHE A 50 1.17 -14.99 2.10
N GLU A 51 0.13 -14.79 1.28
CA GLU A 51 -0.43 -15.84 0.41
C GLU A 51 0.65 -16.44 -0.50
N SER A 52 1.53 -15.60 -1.06
CA SER A 52 2.63 -16.07 -1.90
C SER A 52 3.63 -16.95 -1.12
N LEU A 53 3.88 -16.65 0.16
CA LEU A 53 4.72 -17.49 1.01
C LEU A 53 4.04 -18.84 1.26
N MET A 54 2.74 -18.84 1.56
CA MET A 54 2.00 -20.07 1.82
C MET A 54 1.88 -20.95 0.59
N ALA A 55 1.65 -20.37 -0.60
CA ALA A 55 1.65 -21.11 -1.85
C ALA A 55 2.99 -21.82 -2.08
N TRP A 56 4.11 -21.14 -1.80
CA TRP A 56 5.44 -21.74 -1.89
C TRP A 56 5.66 -22.84 -0.85
N ILE A 57 5.22 -22.66 0.39
CA ILE A 57 5.38 -23.68 1.44
C ILE A 57 4.53 -24.91 1.14
N ASN A 58 3.27 -24.72 0.74
CA ASN A 58 2.32 -25.80 0.47
C ASN A 58 2.74 -26.68 -0.71
N TYR A 59 3.55 -26.17 -1.64
CA TYR A 59 4.11 -26.95 -2.74
C TYR A 59 5.03 -28.10 -2.28
N ASP A 60 5.77 -27.92 -1.18
CA ASP A 60 6.61 -28.96 -0.58
C ASP A 60 6.67 -28.79 0.95
N LEU A 61 5.52 -29.02 1.59
CA LEU A 61 5.32 -28.85 3.03
C LEU A 61 6.38 -29.57 3.90
N PRO A 62 6.71 -30.86 3.69
CA PRO A 62 7.59 -31.57 4.63
C PRO A 62 9.02 -31.02 4.63
N ASN A 63 9.54 -30.60 3.48
CA ASN A 63 10.91 -30.08 3.41
C ASN A 63 10.99 -28.58 3.74
N ARG A 64 9.94 -27.81 3.43
CA ARG A 64 9.91 -26.33 3.58
C ARG A 64 9.38 -25.86 4.93
N LYS A 65 8.72 -26.72 5.70
CA LYS A 65 8.23 -26.39 7.07
C LYS A 65 9.34 -25.86 7.99
N LYS A 66 10.59 -26.33 7.82
CA LYS A 66 11.74 -25.85 8.61
C LYS A 66 12.14 -24.40 8.33
N ASP A 67 11.88 -23.89 7.13
CA ASP A 67 12.27 -22.54 6.70
C ASP A 67 11.20 -21.50 7.05
N LEU A 68 9.99 -21.96 7.37
CA LEU A 68 8.80 -21.16 7.65
C LEU A 68 9.01 -20.08 8.71
N PRO A 69 9.57 -20.33 9.91
CA PRO A 69 9.75 -19.27 10.91
C PRO A 69 10.61 -18.12 10.39
N SER A 70 11.68 -18.45 9.65
CA SER A 70 12.61 -17.47 9.11
C SER A 70 12.05 -16.66 7.95
N LEU A 71 11.10 -17.24 7.19
CA LEU A 71 10.42 -16.57 6.10
C LEU A 71 9.22 -15.75 6.59
N LEU A 72 8.51 -16.25 7.60
CA LEU A 72 7.38 -15.57 8.23
C LEU A 72 7.82 -14.26 8.91
N GLU A 73 9.04 -14.21 9.45
CA GLU A 73 9.63 -12.99 10.01
C GLU A 73 9.78 -11.85 8.97
N LEU A 74 9.86 -12.19 7.67
CA LEU A 74 9.98 -11.23 6.57
C LEU A 74 8.62 -10.65 6.16
N ILE A 75 7.53 -11.31 6.55
CA ILE A 75 6.18 -10.82 6.36
C ILE A 75 5.84 -9.88 7.51
N ARG A 76 5.27 -8.72 7.16
CA ARG A 76 4.86 -7.70 8.12
C ARG A 76 3.51 -8.07 8.73
N LEU A 77 3.46 -9.16 9.51
CA LEU A 77 2.23 -9.66 10.15
C LEU A 77 1.41 -8.60 10.89
N PRO A 78 2.02 -7.60 11.60
CA PRO A 78 1.26 -6.53 12.25
C PRO A 78 0.43 -5.65 11.29
N LEU A 79 0.68 -5.72 9.98
CA LEU A 79 -0.02 -4.95 8.95
C LEU A 79 -1.11 -5.76 8.24
N LEU A 80 -1.32 -7.02 8.61
CA LEU A 80 -2.44 -7.83 8.14
C LEU A 80 -3.72 -7.39 8.83
N SER A 81 -4.88 -7.69 8.23
CA SER A 81 -6.15 -7.44 8.91
C SER A 81 -6.35 -8.44 10.07
N PRO A 82 -7.03 -8.06 11.18
CA PRO A 82 -7.33 -8.98 12.28
C PRO A 82 -8.14 -10.21 11.85
N GLN A 83 -9.03 -10.03 10.87
CA GLN A 83 -9.81 -11.12 10.28
C GLN A 83 -8.88 -12.12 9.59
N PHE A 84 -8.02 -11.62 8.69
CA PHE A 84 -7.06 -12.46 7.99
C PHE A 84 -6.09 -13.18 8.92
N LEU A 85 -5.63 -12.53 10.00
CA LEU A 85 -4.79 -13.18 11.02
C LEU A 85 -5.51 -14.34 11.71
N THR A 86 -6.80 -14.18 12.03
CA THR A 86 -7.60 -15.26 12.63
C THR A 86 -7.76 -16.43 11.66
N ASP A 87 -8.18 -16.14 10.43
CA ASP A 87 -8.37 -17.15 9.37
C ASP A 87 -7.05 -17.90 9.07
N PHE A 88 -5.93 -17.18 9.08
CA PHE A 88 -4.59 -17.72 8.91
C PHE A 88 -4.22 -18.73 10.00
N ILE A 89 -4.46 -18.39 11.27
CA ILE A 89 -4.17 -19.24 12.42
C ILE A 89 -5.04 -20.50 12.38
N GLU A 90 -6.32 -20.37 12.01
CA GLU A 90 -7.26 -21.49 11.90
C GLU A 90 -6.88 -22.44 10.76
N THR A 91 -6.51 -21.90 9.61
CA THR A 91 -6.15 -22.71 8.43
C THR A 91 -4.84 -23.48 8.61
N ASN A 92 -3.90 -22.93 9.39
CA ASN A 92 -2.54 -23.44 9.50
C ASN A 92 -2.17 -23.82 10.94
N ALA A 93 -2.93 -24.75 11.52
CA ALA A 93 -2.74 -25.22 12.89
C ALA A 93 -1.30 -25.67 13.20
N PHE A 94 -0.56 -26.16 12.21
CA PHE A 94 0.85 -26.57 12.35
C PHE A 94 1.81 -25.43 12.70
N LEU A 95 1.40 -24.16 12.55
CA LEU A 95 2.19 -23.00 13.00
C LEU A 95 2.21 -22.86 14.51
N GLN A 96 1.18 -23.34 15.20
CA GLN A 96 1.09 -23.29 16.65
C GLN A 96 2.09 -24.24 17.31
N GLU A 97 2.60 -25.23 16.56
CA GLU A 97 3.62 -26.17 17.02
C GLU A 97 5.00 -25.50 17.19
N ASP A 98 5.28 -24.43 16.44
CA ASP A 98 6.57 -23.74 16.49
C ASP A 98 6.50 -22.48 17.39
N PRO A 99 7.27 -22.42 18.49
CA PRO A 99 7.30 -21.27 19.38
C PRO A 99 7.68 -19.95 18.69
N ALA A 100 8.53 -19.98 17.67
CA ALA A 100 8.96 -18.78 16.95
C ALA A 100 7.81 -18.18 16.13
N CYS A 101 7.04 -19.02 15.44
CA CYS A 101 5.83 -18.60 14.72
C CYS A 101 4.77 -18.04 15.68
N CYS A 102 4.55 -18.72 16.81
CA CYS A 102 3.65 -18.24 17.86
C CYS A 102 4.05 -16.86 18.38
N SER A 103 5.34 -16.61 18.60
CA SER A 103 5.83 -15.31 19.06
C SER A 103 5.52 -14.19 18.05
N LEU A 104 5.70 -14.46 16.75
CA LEU A 104 5.39 -13.50 15.68
C LEU A 104 3.89 -13.21 15.56
N ILE A 105 3.04 -14.23 15.71
CA ILE A 105 1.58 -14.07 15.70
C ILE A 105 1.13 -13.24 16.92
N MET A 106 1.68 -13.53 18.10
CA MET A 106 1.38 -12.77 19.31
C MET A 106 1.83 -11.31 19.22
N GLU A 107 2.95 -11.03 18.56
CA GLU A 107 3.40 -9.68 18.26
C GLU A 107 2.36 -8.93 17.41
N ALA A 108 1.87 -9.57 16.33
CA ALA A 108 0.87 -8.99 15.45
C ALA A 108 -0.47 -8.76 16.17
N MET A 109 -0.97 -9.74 16.93
CA MET A 109 -2.19 -9.57 17.73
C MET A 109 -2.07 -8.42 18.73
N LYS A 110 -0.93 -8.31 19.43
CA LYS A 110 -0.67 -7.22 20.37
C LYS A 110 -0.65 -5.85 19.67
N TYR A 111 -0.15 -5.77 18.44
CA TYR A 111 -0.18 -4.53 17.65
C TYR A 111 -1.61 -4.06 17.32
N HIS A 112 -2.53 -5.00 17.09
CA HIS A 112 -3.95 -4.67 16.91
C HIS A 112 -4.62 -4.27 18.22
N LEU A 113 -4.33 -4.98 19.32
CA LEU A 113 -4.96 -4.78 20.63
C LEU A 113 -4.48 -3.52 21.38
N LEU A 114 -3.28 -3.02 21.10
CA LEU A 114 -2.68 -1.87 21.80
C LEU A 114 -2.29 -0.74 20.82
N PRO A 115 -3.25 0.02 20.28
CA PRO A 115 -2.99 1.10 19.34
C PRO A 115 -2.02 2.17 19.85
N GLU A 116 -2.01 2.42 21.15
CA GLU A 116 -1.15 3.43 21.81
C GLU A 116 0.34 3.10 21.68
N ARG A 117 0.68 1.83 21.42
CA ARG A 117 2.06 1.36 21.28
C ARG A 117 2.57 1.39 19.84
N ARG A 118 1.74 1.78 18.87
CA ARG A 118 2.11 1.86 17.45
C ARG A 118 3.07 3.02 17.13
N SER A 119 3.09 4.05 17.98
CA SER A 119 3.98 5.21 17.86
C SER A 119 5.40 4.93 18.34
N LEU A 120 5.59 3.86 19.11
CA LEU A 120 6.91 3.43 19.53
C LEU A 120 7.61 2.78 18.32
N PRO A 121 8.90 3.05 18.09
CA PRO A 121 9.68 2.50 16.98
C PRO A 121 9.91 0.99 17.19
N HIS A 122 8.87 0.19 17.05
CA HIS A 122 8.92 -1.25 17.17
C HIS A 122 9.16 -1.85 15.79
N ALA A 123 10.34 -2.44 15.60
CA ALA A 123 10.72 -3.38 14.56
C ALA A 123 10.46 -2.96 13.09
N SER A 124 11.36 -3.37 12.20
CA SER A 124 11.18 -3.26 10.74
C SER A 124 9.83 -3.81 10.24
N ARG A 125 9.20 -4.72 11.00
CA ARG A 125 7.93 -5.39 10.69
C ARG A 125 6.67 -4.53 10.82
N THR A 126 6.71 -3.39 11.52
CA THR A 126 5.54 -2.49 11.62
C THR A 126 5.55 -1.37 10.58
N ARG A 127 6.65 -1.22 9.84
CA ARG A 127 6.78 -0.21 8.78
C ARG A 127 6.25 -0.78 7.47
N PRO A 128 5.19 -0.22 6.84
CA PRO A 128 4.66 -0.76 5.59
C PRO A 128 5.67 -0.73 4.43
N ARG A 129 5.45 -1.63 3.45
CA ARG A 129 6.21 -1.63 2.18
C ARG A 129 5.91 -0.35 1.42
N LYS A 130 6.83 0.09 0.56
CA LYS A 130 6.58 1.29 -0.25
C LYS A 130 5.35 1.17 -1.15
N SER A 131 4.98 -0.04 -1.58
CA SER A 131 3.77 -0.29 -2.36
C SER A 131 2.48 -0.15 -1.57
N THR A 132 2.50 -0.31 -0.23
CA THR A 132 1.31 -0.37 0.61
C THR A 132 1.08 0.90 1.46
N VAL A 133 2.03 1.83 1.51
CA VAL A 133 1.89 3.12 2.23
C VAL A 133 0.81 4.03 1.60
N GLY A 134 0.49 3.82 0.32
CA GLY A 134 -0.41 4.68 -0.44
C GLY A 134 0.35 5.70 -1.30
N SER A 135 -0.33 6.76 -1.72
CA SER A 135 0.24 7.79 -2.58
C SER A 135 -0.10 9.18 -2.07
N LEU A 136 0.83 10.10 -2.24
CA LEU A 136 0.62 11.51 -1.89
C LEU A 136 0.07 12.24 -3.12
N PHE A 137 -1.02 12.97 -2.94
CA PHE A 137 -1.62 13.79 -3.98
C PHE A 137 -1.49 15.27 -3.60
N ILE A 138 -1.11 16.07 -4.58
CA ILE A 138 -1.13 17.53 -4.51
C ILE A 138 -2.18 18.00 -5.50
N VAL A 139 -3.12 18.81 -5.02
CA VAL A 139 -4.24 19.30 -5.80
C VAL A 139 -4.15 20.81 -5.86
N GLY A 140 -4.18 21.37 -7.07
CA GLY A 140 -4.10 22.80 -7.30
C GLY A 140 -2.73 23.38 -6.95
N GLY A 141 -2.72 24.54 -6.32
CA GLY A 141 -1.50 25.30 -6.01
C GLY A 141 -1.43 26.62 -6.79
N MET A 142 -0.28 27.28 -6.71
CA MET A 142 -0.04 28.56 -7.37
C MET A 142 1.25 28.48 -8.19
N ASP A 143 1.11 28.66 -9.50
CA ASP A 143 2.23 28.74 -10.44
C ASP A 143 2.37 30.20 -10.88
N GLY A 144 3.35 30.90 -10.28
CA GLY A 144 3.48 32.35 -10.38
C GLY A 144 2.24 33.07 -9.83
N ASN A 145 1.54 33.82 -10.69
CA ASN A 145 0.29 34.53 -10.31
C ASN A 145 -0.98 33.79 -10.75
N LYS A 146 -0.89 32.54 -11.23
CA LYS A 146 -2.05 31.79 -11.72
C LYS A 146 -2.34 30.60 -10.79
N GLY A 147 -3.62 30.45 -10.43
CA GLY A 147 -4.07 29.24 -9.76
C GLY A 147 -3.90 28.03 -10.67
N SER A 148 -3.31 26.97 -10.14
CA SER A 148 -3.23 25.69 -10.81
C SER A 148 -4.49 24.87 -10.56
N TRP A 149 -4.83 24.06 -11.55
CA TRP A 149 -5.86 23.03 -11.50
C TRP A 149 -5.29 21.62 -11.60
N SER A 150 -3.97 21.48 -11.68
CA SER A 150 -3.32 20.18 -11.79
C SER A 150 -3.50 19.38 -10.52
N VAL A 151 -3.64 18.07 -10.70
CA VAL A 151 -3.45 17.09 -9.64
C VAL A 151 -2.19 16.33 -9.95
N GLU A 152 -1.25 16.36 -9.02
CA GLU A 152 0.01 15.64 -9.10
C GLU A 152 0.04 14.53 -8.06
N LYS A 153 0.59 13.38 -8.43
CA LYS A 153 0.75 12.22 -7.57
C LYS A 153 2.23 11.95 -7.37
N TYR A 154 2.64 11.80 -6.13
CA TYR A 154 3.95 11.28 -5.78
C TYR A 154 3.87 9.78 -5.59
N ASP A 155 4.68 9.05 -6.38
CA ASP A 155 4.88 7.63 -6.19
C ASP A 155 6.13 7.39 -5.34
N LEU A 156 5.93 6.78 -4.16
CA LEU A 156 6.99 6.45 -3.21
C LEU A 156 7.96 5.41 -3.74
N ARG A 157 7.54 4.55 -4.68
CA ARG A 157 8.41 3.52 -5.27
C ARG A 157 9.41 4.15 -6.23
N SER A 158 8.92 4.86 -7.24
CA SER A 158 9.76 5.52 -8.24
C SER A 158 10.39 6.81 -7.74
N ASN A 159 9.96 7.31 -6.58
CA ASN A 159 10.44 8.54 -5.94
C ASN A 159 10.33 9.75 -6.89
N LYS A 160 9.18 9.83 -7.57
CA LYS A 160 8.91 10.81 -8.62
C LYS A 160 7.50 11.35 -8.53
N TRP A 161 7.36 12.60 -8.98
CA TRP A 161 6.08 13.24 -9.21
C TRP A 161 5.59 12.92 -10.62
N PHE A 162 4.30 12.65 -10.72
CA PHE A 162 3.61 12.42 -11.98
C PHE A 162 2.39 13.33 -12.04
N LYS A 163 2.15 13.90 -13.22
CA LYS A 163 0.86 14.53 -13.49
C LYS A 163 -0.20 13.43 -13.49
N PHE A 164 -1.16 13.52 -12.57
CA PHE A 164 -2.19 12.51 -12.37
C PHE A 164 -3.45 12.88 -13.15
N ASP A 165 -4.01 14.06 -12.86
CA ASP A 165 -5.22 14.56 -13.52
C ASP A 165 -5.31 16.09 -13.41
N SER A 166 -6.44 16.70 -13.74
CA SER A 166 -6.72 18.12 -13.53
C SER A 166 -8.19 18.33 -13.16
N MET A 167 -8.43 19.24 -12.20
CA MET A 167 -9.79 19.69 -11.87
C MET A 167 -10.47 20.29 -13.11
N THR A 168 -11.79 20.48 -13.07
CA THR A 168 -12.53 21.07 -14.20
C THR A 168 -12.18 22.55 -14.43
N SER A 169 -11.69 23.22 -13.39
CA SER A 169 -11.45 24.67 -13.36
C SER A 169 -10.31 25.03 -12.42
N ARG A 170 -9.69 26.19 -12.69
CA ARG A 170 -8.60 26.74 -11.86
C ARG A 170 -9.15 27.31 -10.58
N ARG A 171 -8.50 26.98 -9.46
CA ARG A 171 -8.97 27.35 -8.13
C ARG A 171 -7.80 27.59 -7.19
N LEU A 172 -7.98 28.58 -6.33
CA LEU A 172 -7.10 28.95 -5.22
C LEU A 172 -7.90 28.89 -3.92
N GLN A 173 -7.22 28.72 -2.78
CA GLN A 173 -7.83 28.87 -1.45
C GLN A 173 -9.09 28.01 -1.22
N PHE A 174 -9.15 26.80 -1.78
CA PHE A 174 -10.27 25.88 -1.62
C PHE A 174 -10.08 24.93 -0.43
N GLY A 175 -11.17 24.33 0.03
CA GLY A 175 -11.14 23.20 0.96
C GLY A 175 -11.02 21.87 0.21
N ALA A 176 -10.24 20.93 0.74
CA ALA A 176 -10.10 19.58 0.21
C ALA A 176 -10.30 18.54 1.31
N ALA A 177 -11.02 17.47 1.00
CA ALA A 177 -11.22 16.34 1.92
C ALA A 177 -11.34 15.02 1.14
N VAL A 178 -10.88 13.93 1.75
CA VAL A 178 -11.10 12.58 1.21
C VAL A 178 -12.13 11.87 2.06
N ILE A 179 -13.22 11.42 1.46
CA ILE A 179 -14.32 10.71 2.12
C ILE A 179 -14.68 9.53 1.22
N ASP A 180 -14.74 8.32 1.79
CA ASP A 180 -15.12 7.09 1.10
C ASP A 180 -14.42 6.87 -0.26
N ASN A 181 -13.10 7.06 -0.28
CA ASN A 181 -12.27 6.94 -1.48
C ASN A 181 -12.68 7.90 -2.61
N LYS A 182 -13.16 9.09 -2.25
CA LYS A 182 -13.41 10.19 -3.18
C LYS A 182 -12.80 11.49 -2.65
N LEU A 183 -12.20 12.26 -3.54
CA LEU A 183 -11.59 13.54 -3.23
C LEU A 183 -12.59 14.67 -3.52
N TYR A 184 -12.99 15.38 -2.48
CA TYR A 184 -13.90 16.51 -2.55
C TYR A 184 -13.12 17.81 -2.54
N ILE A 185 -13.46 18.71 -3.46
CA ILE A 185 -12.95 20.07 -3.56
C ILE A 185 -14.13 21.04 -3.41
N VAL A 186 -14.06 21.89 -2.40
CA VAL A 186 -15.17 22.72 -1.94
C VAL A 186 -14.76 24.19 -1.99
N GLY A 187 -15.52 24.99 -2.75
CA GLY A 187 -15.33 26.43 -2.84
C GLY A 187 -14.01 26.83 -3.52
N GLY A 188 -13.38 27.88 -3.00
CA GLY A 188 -12.16 28.51 -3.47
C GLY A 188 -12.41 29.78 -4.29
N ARG A 189 -11.38 30.22 -5.00
CA ARG A 189 -11.41 31.42 -5.85
C ARG A 189 -10.84 31.10 -7.22
N ASP A 190 -11.52 31.55 -8.27
CA ASP A 190 -11.06 31.40 -9.67
C ASP A 190 -10.10 32.54 -10.10
N GLY A 191 -9.77 33.44 -9.18
CA GLY A 191 -8.98 34.65 -9.42
C GLY A 191 -9.82 35.93 -9.55
N LEU A 192 -11.12 35.81 -9.83
CA LEU A 192 -12.05 36.94 -9.95
C LEU A 192 -13.10 36.92 -8.84
N LYS A 193 -13.70 35.75 -8.58
CA LYS A 193 -14.79 35.56 -7.62
C LYS A 193 -14.50 34.42 -6.66
N THR A 194 -15.15 34.49 -5.51
CA THR A 194 -15.27 33.36 -4.59
C THR A 194 -16.31 32.38 -5.13
N LEU A 195 -16.04 31.09 -5.02
CA LEU A 195 -16.85 30.02 -5.59
C LEU A 195 -17.72 29.40 -4.49
N ASN A 196 -18.89 28.91 -4.86
CA ASN A 196 -19.74 28.10 -4.00
C ASN A 196 -19.87 26.66 -4.53
N ILE A 197 -19.10 26.31 -5.55
CA ILE A 197 -19.23 25.04 -6.25
C ILE A 197 -18.46 23.93 -5.53
N VAL A 198 -18.96 22.71 -5.65
CA VAL A 198 -18.35 21.52 -5.07
C VAL A 198 -18.06 20.54 -6.19
N GLU A 199 -16.87 19.95 -6.17
CA GLU A 199 -16.47 18.91 -7.11
C GLU A 199 -15.94 17.71 -6.38
N CYS A 200 -16.14 16.54 -6.98
CA CYS A 200 -15.74 15.27 -6.42
C CYS A 200 -15.01 14.47 -7.49
N TYR A 201 -13.78 14.07 -7.20
CA TYR A 201 -13.06 13.07 -7.97
C TYR A 201 -13.27 11.70 -7.36
N ASP A 202 -13.78 10.78 -8.14
CA ASP A 202 -13.97 9.39 -7.74
C ASP A 202 -12.76 8.55 -8.18
N PHE A 203 -12.00 8.02 -7.23
CA PHE A 203 -10.80 7.23 -7.52
C PHE A 203 -11.10 5.86 -8.15
N GLN A 204 -12.34 5.38 -8.08
CA GLN A 204 -12.77 4.13 -8.69
C GLN A 204 -13.14 4.32 -10.17
N THR A 205 -13.93 5.35 -10.48
CA THR A 205 -14.31 5.64 -11.87
C THR A 205 -13.29 6.51 -12.61
N MET A 206 -12.33 7.10 -11.89
CA MET A 206 -11.32 8.03 -12.40
C MET A 206 -11.93 9.25 -13.10
N THR A 207 -12.99 9.83 -12.50
CA THR A 207 -13.71 10.96 -13.10
C THR A 207 -14.03 12.06 -12.10
N TRP A 208 -13.95 13.30 -12.55
CA TRP A 208 -14.49 14.47 -11.86
C TRP A 208 -16.00 14.61 -12.08
N THR A 209 -16.72 14.91 -11.02
CA THR A 209 -18.15 15.16 -11.03
C THR A 209 -18.48 16.44 -10.27
N GLY A 210 -19.33 17.29 -10.85
CA GLY A 210 -19.88 18.45 -10.18
C GLY A 210 -20.99 18.04 -9.23
N LEU A 211 -20.94 18.53 -8.00
CA LEU A 211 -21.95 18.31 -6.97
C LEU A 211 -22.78 19.58 -6.74
N PRO A 212 -23.94 19.48 -6.05
CA PRO A 212 -24.75 20.66 -5.74
C PRO A 212 -23.94 21.76 -5.06
N SER A 213 -24.10 22.99 -5.54
CA SER A 213 -23.41 24.15 -4.99
C SER A 213 -23.84 24.46 -3.56
N MET A 214 -22.92 24.96 -2.76
CA MET A 214 -23.18 25.52 -1.44
C MET A 214 -24.08 26.75 -1.54
N SER A 215 -24.84 26.99 -0.47
CA SER A 215 -25.65 28.21 -0.30
C SER A 215 -24.82 29.48 -0.13
N THR A 216 -23.54 29.34 0.25
CA THR A 216 -22.61 30.45 0.48
C THR A 216 -21.34 30.27 -0.31
N HIS A 217 -20.80 31.36 -0.86
CA HIS A 217 -19.50 31.37 -1.50
C HIS A 217 -18.41 31.29 -0.42
N ARG A 218 -17.45 30.37 -0.58
CA ARG A 218 -16.37 30.12 0.38
C ARG A 218 -15.06 29.91 -0.33
#